data_AF-A0A966J5H5-F1
#
_entry.id   AF-A0A966J5H5-F1
#
_cell.length_a   1.000
_cell.length_b   1.000
_cell.length_c   1.000
_cell.angle_alpha   90.00
_cell.angle_beta   90.00
_cell.angle_gamma   90.00
#
_symmetry.space_group_name_H-M   'P 1'
#
loop_
_entity.id
_entity.type
_entity.pdbx_description
1 polymer ?
#
loop_
_entity_poly.entity_id
_entity_poly.type
_entity_poly.pdbx_seq_one_letter_code
_entity_poly.pdbx_strand_id
1 'polypeptide(L)' 'MSGPPRVSLLVATYNWPRALELVLESVRGQRQLPFEVVIADDGSRDETRALIDRLRTTFPV' A
#
# COMPACT_ATOMS: atom_id res chain seq x y z
N MET A 1 -12.99 25.86 9.90
CA MET A 1 -12.81 24.48 10.42
C MET A 1 -11.64 23.87 9.66
N SER A 2 -10.69 23.20 10.32
CA SER A 2 -9.59 22.51 9.63
C SER A 2 -10.14 21.29 8.90
N GLY A 3 -9.67 21.05 7.67
CA GLY A 3 -10.00 19.83 6.91
C GLY A 3 -9.47 18.56 7.59
N PRO A 4 -9.83 17.37 7.06
CA PRO A 4 -9.33 16.11 7.60
C PRO A 4 -7.78 16.07 7.56
N PRO A 5 -7.14 15.39 8.52
CA PRO A 5 -5.68 15.33 8.57
C PRO A 5 -5.12 14.59 7.36
N ARG A 6 -3.94 15.01 6.90
CA ARG A 6 -3.16 14.23 5.94
C ARG A 6 -2.48 13.09 6.66
N VAL A 7 -2.66 11.87 6.14
CA VAL A 7 -2.12 10.63 6.72
C VAL A 7 -1.22 9.97 5.68
N SER A 8 0.02 9.69 6.03
CA SER A 8 0.91 8.81 5.26
C SER A 8 0.84 7.41 5.86
N LEU A 9 0.62 6.39 5.03
CA LEU A 9 0.56 4.99 5.48
C LEU A 9 1.84 4.26 5.09
N LEU A 10 2.59 3.79 6.10
CA LEU A 10 3.74 2.90 5.90
C LEU A 10 3.31 1.44 6.07
N VAL A 11 3.60 0.60 5.09
CA VAL A 11 3.40 -0.85 5.16
C VAL A 11 4.75 -1.54 5.08
N ALA A 12 5.20 -2.11 6.19
CA ALA A 12 6.39 -2.97 6.22
C ALA A 12 6.01 -4.39 5.76
N THR A 13 6.82 -5.01 4.92
CA THR A 13 6.55 -6.36 4.40
C THR A 13 7.82 -7.13 4.11
N TYR A 14 7.75 -8.46 4.21
CA TYR A 14 8.83 -9.38 3.87
C TYR A 14 8.25 -10.73 3.41
N ASN A 15 8.55 -11.14 2.18
CA ASN A 15 8.19 -12.42 1.57
C ASN A 15 6.72 -12.85 1.77
N TRP A 16 5.79 -11.89 1.79
CA TRP A 16 4.37 -12.17 1.98
C TRP A 16 3.46 -11.38 1.02
N PRO A 17 3.59 -11.60 -0.30
CA PRO A 17 2.86 -10.84 -1.31
C PRO A 17 1.33 -10.89 -1.10
N ARG A 18 0.78 -12.05 -0.72
CA ARG A 18 -0.67 -12.15 -0.50
C ARG A 18 -1.18 -11.28 0.64
N ALA A 19 -0.42 -11.14 1.73
CA ALA A 19 -0.79 -10.26 2.83
C ALA A 19 -0.70 -8.78 2.40
N LEU A 20 0.36 -8.41 1.69
CA LEU A 20 0.51 -7.06 1.13
C LEU A 20 -0.66 -6.70 0.21
N GLU A 21 -1.08 -7.60 -0.67
CA GLU A 21 -2.24 -7.39 -1.55
C GLU A 21 -3.51 -7.13 -0.74
N LEU A 22 -3.79 -7.94 0.29
CA LEU A 22 -4.97 -7.76 1.14
C LEU A 22 -4.94 -6.43 1.90
N VAL A 23 -3.78 -6.00 2.38
CA VAL A 23 -3.60 -4.68 3.01
C VAL A 23 -3.94 -3.58 2.00
N LEU A 24 -3.38 -3.64 0.79
CA LEU A 24 -3.60 -2.62 -0.24
C LEU A 24 -5.07 -2.60 -0.71
N GLU A 25 -5.73 -3.74 -0.84
CA GLU A 25 -7.17 -3.80 -1.12
C GLU A 25 -8.01 -3.20 0.03
N SER A 26 -7.61 -3.40 1.28
CA SER A 26 -8.26 -2.74 2.43
C SER A 26 -8.11 -1.21 2.40
N VAL A 27 -7.00 -0.71 1.86
CA VAL A 27 -6.76 0.73 1.67
C VAL A 27 -7.67 1.30 0.59
N ARG A 28 -7.88 0.59 -0.53
CA ARG A 28 -8.84 1.00 -1.58
C ARG A 28 -10.25 1.18 -1.04
N GLY A 29 -10.63 0.41 -0.02
CA GLY A 29 -11.94 0.48 0.63
C GLY A 29 -12.08 1.56 1.71
N GLN A 30 -11.04 2.35 2.00
CA GLN A 30 -11.12 3.40 3.02
C GLN A 30 -12.05 4.54 2.60
N ARG A 31 -12.86 5.04 3.54
CA ARG A 31 -13.72 6.22 3.32
C ARG A 31 -12.92 7.49 3.05
N GLN A 32 -11.72 7.58 3.63
CA GLN A 32 -10.74 8.62 3.36
C GLN A 32 -9.43 7.91 2.99
N LEU A 33 -8.96 8.13 1.77
CA LEU A 33 -7.68 7.59 1.33
C LEU A 33 -6.52 8.32 2.04
N PRO A 34 -5.40 7.61 2.29
CA PRO A 34 -4.17 8.28 2.74
C PRO A 34 -3.66 9.24 1.67
N PHE A 35 -2.81 10.18 2.07
CA PHE A 35 -2.09 11.06 1.15
C PHE A 35 -1.07 10.29 0.30
N GLU A 36 -0.42 9.30 0.90
CA GLU A 36 0.53 8.41 0.24
C GLU A 36 0.55 7.05 0.93
N VAL A 37 0.93 6.02 0.17
CA VAL A 37 1.28 4.70 0.72
C VAL A 37 2.73 4.41 0.40
N VAL A 38 3.53 4.16 1.43
CA VAL A 38 4.94 3.79 1.32
C VAL A 38 5.06 2.32 1.71
N ILE A 39 5.60 1.51 0.80
CA ILE A 39 5.87 0.09 1.06
C ILE A 39 7.36 -0.05 1.42
N ALA A 40 7.63 -0.46 2.65
CA ALA A 40 8.97 -0.79 3.12
C ALA A 40 9.19 -2.30 3.01
N ASP A 41 9.79 -2.72 1.89
CA ASP A 41 10.12 -4.12 1.60
C ASP A 41 11.53 -4.46 2.12
N ASP A 42 11.63 -5.41 3.05
CA ASP A 42 12.88 -5.85 3.69
C ASP A 42 13.65 -6.92 2.87
N GLY A 43 13.74 -6.70 1.56
CA GLY A 43 14.46 -7.61 0.66
C GLY A 43 13.68 -8.89 0.31
N SER A 44 12.38 -8.76 0.01
CA SER A 44 11.59 -9.87 -0.51
C SER A 44 12.08 -10.38 -1.88
N ARG A 45 11.58 -11.57 -2.24
CA ARG A 45 11.72 -12.14 -3.59
C ARG A 45 10.92 -11.36 -4.63
N ASP A 46 11.21 -11.62 -5.91
CA ASP A 46 10.63 -10.93 -7.07
C ASP A 46 9.10 -10.94 -7.13
N GLU A 47 8.43 -11.93 -6.51
CA GLU A 47 6.97 -12.00 -6.43
C GLU A 47 6.36 -10.76 -5.76
N THR A 48 6.98 -10.26 -4.68
CA THR A 48 6.53 -9.04 -4.00
C THR A 48 6.67 -7.82 -4.91
N ARG A 49 7.79 -7.71 -5.63
CA ARG A 49 8.02 -6.63 -6.61
C ARG A 49 7.00 -6.68 -7.74
N ALA A 50 6.79 -7.84 -8.34
CA ALA A 50 5.82 -8.02 -9.42
C ALA A 50 4.39 -7.65 -8.98
N LEU A 51 4.02 -7.99 -7.74
CA LEU A 51 2.76 -7.55 -7.14
C LEU A 51 2.67 -6.03 -7.04
N ILE A 52 3.71 -5.38 -6.49
CA ILE A 52 3.76 -3.92 -6.32
C ILE A 52 3.65 -3.22 -7.68
N ASP A 53 4.43 -3.65 -8.67
CA ASP A 53 4.44 -3.05 -10.01
C ASP A 53 3.08 -3.18 -10.70
N ARG A 54 2.43 -4.35 -10.56
CA ARG A 54 1.07 -4.56 -11.08
C ARG A 54 0.06 -3.62 -10.44
N LEU A 55 0.07 -3.50 -9.11
CA LEU A 55 -0.92 -2.69 -8.39
C LEU A 55 -0.71 -1.19 -8.57
N ARG A 56 0.55 -0.73 -8.65
CA ARG A 56 0.93 0.69 -8.75
C ARG A 56 0.23 1.45 -9.86
N THR A 57 -0.06 0.79 -10.98
CA THR A 57 -0.71 1.42 -12.16
C THR A 57 -2.19 1.77 -11.93
N THR A 58 -2.84 1.14 -10.95
CA THR A 58 -4.29 1.27 -10.70
C THR A 58 -4.60 1.67 -9.26
N PHE A 59 -3.59 1.88 -8.43
CA PHE A 59 -3.77 2.23 -7.02
C PHE A 59 -4.25 3.68 -6.89
N PRO A 60 -5.21 4.00 -6.02
CA PRO A 60 -5.90 5.29 -6.03
C PRO A 60 -5.13 6.44 -5.34
N VAL A 61 -3.87 6.20 -4.96
CA VAL A 61 -2.94 7.14 -4.31
C VAL A 61 -1.52 6.91 -4.81
#